data_AF-C0HJJ7-F1
#
_entry.id   AF-C0HJJ7-F1
#
_cell.length_a   1.000
_cell.length_b   1.000
_cell.length_c   1.000
_cell.angle_alpha   90.00
_cell.angle_beta   90.00
_cell.angle_gamma   90.00
#
_symmetry.space_group_name_H-M   'P 1'
#
loop_
_entity.id
_entity.type
_entity.pdbx_description
1 polymer ?
#
loop_
_entity_poly.entity_id
_entity_poly.type
_entity_poly.pdbx_seq_one_letter_code
_entity_poly.pdbx_strand_id
1 'polypeptide(L)' 'SCQKWMWTCDQKRPCCEDMVCKLWCKIIK' A
#
# COMPACT_ATOMS: atom_id res chain seq x y z
N SER A 1 8.22 -6.82 -5.28
CA SER A 1 8.44 -5.48 -4.69
C SER A 1 7.09 -4.92 -4.32
N CYS A 2 6.89 -4.49 -3.07
CA CYS A 2 5.61 -4.00 -2.57
C CYS A 2 5.77 -2.57 -2.04
N GLN A 3 4.68 -1.80 -2.06
CA GLN A 3 4.68 -0.42 -1.59
C GLN A 3 4.67 -0.38 -0.05
N LYS A 4 5.58 0.42 0.52
CA LYS A 4 5.72 0.61 1.97
C LYS A 4 4.68 1.60 2.50
N TRP A 5 4.58 1.68 3.81
CA TRP A 5 3.71 2.65 4.47
C TRP A 5 3.92 4.08 3.93
N MET A 6 2.81 4.77 3.66
CA MET A 6 2.73 6.10 3.03
C MET A 6 3.28 6.23 1.61
N TRP A 7 3.70 5.14 0.96
CA TRP A 7 4.03 5.18 -0.47
C TRP A 7 2.77 5.19 -1.32
N THR A 8 2.85 5.82 -2.50
CA THR A 8 1.77 5.82 -3.49
C THR A 8 1.51 4.41 -4.01
N CYS A 9 0.25 4.03 -4.12
CA CYS A 9 -0.15 2.70 -4.52
C CYS A 9 -1.25 2.74 -5.58
N ASP A 10 -1.26 1.74 -6.43
CA ASP A 10 -2.24 1.52 -7.49
C ASP A 10 -2.31 0.01 -7.82
N GLN A 11 -3.12 -0.38 -8.81
CA GLN A 11 -3.26 -1.79 -9.20
C GLN A 11 -1.96 -2.44 -9.71
N LYS A 12 -0.99 -1.66 -10.20
CA LYS A 12 0.32 -2.15 -10.64
C LYS A 12 1.36 -2.14 -9.51
N ARG A 13 1.12 -1.35 -8.46
CA ARG A 13 1.99 -1.14 -7.31
C ARG A 13 1.21 -1.43 -6.02
N PRO A 14 0.93 -2.71 -5.73
CA PRO A 14 0.23 -3.09 -4.52
C PRO A 14 1.07 -2.83 -3.26
N CYS A 15 0.37 -2.58 -2.15
CA CYS A 15 0.97 -2.48 -0.84
C CYS A 15 1.52 -3.83 -0.36
N CYS A 16 2.44 -3.81 0.60
CA CYS A 16 2.85 -5.04 1.29
C CYS A 16 1.69 -5.62 2.12
N GLU A 17 1.89 -6.82 2.66
CA GLU A 17 0.95 -7.46 3.57
C GLU A 17 0.57 -6.53 4.75
N ASP A 18 -0.65 -6.72 5.27
CA ASP A 18 -1.27 -5.89 6.33
C ASP A 18 -1.47 -4.41 5.98
N MET A 19 -1.42 -4.06 4.69
CA MET A 19 -1.69 -2.70 4.21
C MET A 19 -2.76 -2.66 3.12
N VAL A 20 -3.59 -1.62 3.18
CA VAL A 20 -4.59 -1.31 2.15
C VAL A 20 -4.19 -0.07 1.36
N CYS A 21 -4.44 -0.12 0.06
CA CYS A 21 -4.22 1.02 -0.81
C CYS A 21 -5.40 2.00 -0.77
N LYS A 22 -5.18 3.22 -0.28
CA LYS A 22 -6.12 4.35 -0.36
C LYS A 22 -5.38 5.61 -0.82
N LEU A 23 -5.00 5.64 -2.12
CA LEU A 23 -3.98 6.54 -2.73
C LEU A 23 -2.55 6.28 -2.24
N TRP A 24 -2.41 5.97 -0.96
CA TRP A 24 -1.17 5.57 -0.30
C TRP A 24 -1.41 4.31 0.52
N CYS A 25 -0.34 3.56 0.78
CA CYS A 25 -0.42 2.38 1.64
C CYS A 25 -0.60 2.79 3.10
N LYS A 26 -1.67 2.28 3.71
CA LYS A 26 -2.00 2.46 5.12
C LYS A 26 -2.15 1.10 5.79
N ILE A 27 -1.70 0.99 7.04
CA ILE A 27 -1.87 -0.22 7.86
C ILE A 27 -3.37 -0.49 8.00
N ILE A 28 -3.77 -1.74 7.78
CA ILE A 28 -5.10 -2.24 8.10
C ILE A 28 -5.11 -2.42 9.62
N LYS A 29 -5.77 -1.48 10.32
CA LYS A 29 -5.89 -1.50 11.78
C LYS A 29 -7.02 -2.42 12.22
#